data_AF-A0A078G1Q0-F1
#
_entry.id   AF-A0A078G1Q0-F1
#
_cell.length_a   1.000
_cell.length_b   1.000
_cell.length_c   1.000
_cell.angle_alpha   90.00
_cell.angle_beta   90.00
_cell.angle_gamma   90.00
#
_symmetry.space_group_name_H-M   'P 1'
#
loop_
_entity.id
_entity.type
_entity.pdbx_description
1 polymer ?
#
loop_
_entity_poly.entity_id
_entity_poly.type
_entity_poly.pdbx_seq_one_letter_code
_entity_poly.pdbx_strand_id
1 'polypeptide(L)'
;MSLIHGSVVIEDKIYVIDLWNRTFFYSLSQCKWGRGSPARLESPSMNRRDWCVVDNVLYSVGNDGCIYWCEPHELDRCAGVGMNWTELLSHPMKRLQDKLTRSRVAHFGGKMARVWEKTTRNFTKCLEDILPGAKLAGSGHNVVVFWKELVPEKSVGIWCAEFSFKGCNKWGFMFGLLECSNAILTLDPILDRAKVLYTISVDV
;
A
#
# COMPACT_ATOMS: atom_id res chain seq x y z
N MET A 1 4.75 6.68 -21.69
CA MET A 1 3.56 6.69 -20.81
C MET A 1 3.96 5.95 -19.54
N SER A 2 3.96 6.60 -18.39
CA SER A 2 4.26 5.91 -17.12
C SER A 2 2.99 5.18 -16.67
N LEU A 3 3.14 3.94 -16.21
CA LEU A 3 2.00 3.16 -15.76
C LEU A 3 1.66 3.54 -14.32
N ILE A 4 0.39 3.84 -14.07
CA ILE A 4 -0.15 4.15 -12.75
C ILE A 4 -0.43 2.83 -12.04
N HIS A 5 0.02 2.71 -10.80
CA HIS A 5 -0.18 1.51 -9.98
C HIS A 5 -0.95 1.79 -8.69
N GLY A 6 -1.23 3.05 -8.37
CA GLY A 6 -1.99 3.44 -7.19
C GLY A 6 -2.62 4.81 -7.38
N SER A 7 -3.76 5.02 -6.73
CA SER A 7 -4.45 6.29 -6.71
C SER A 7 -5.19 6.48 -5.40
N VAL A 8 -5.28 7.70 -4.92
CA VAL A 8 -6.04 8.06 -3.73
C VAL A 8 -6.67 9.43 -3.91
N VAL A 9 -7.86 9.61 -3.35
CA VAL A 9 -8.55 10.90 -3.34
C VAL A 9 -8.29 11.57 -2.00
N ILE A 10 -7.81 12.80 -2.03
CA ILE A 10 -7.58 13.65 -0.86
C ILE A 10 -8.17 15.01 -1.18
N GLU A 11 -9.18 15.40 -0.42
CA GLU A 11 -9.92 16.66 -0.64
C GLU A 11 -10.40 16.79 -2.12
N ASP A 12 -10.01 17.85 -2.83
CA ASP A 12 -10.34 18.14 -4.24
C ASP A 12 -9.38 17.46 -5.24
N LYS A 13 -8.39 16.69 -4.77
CA LYS A 13 -7.31 16.17 -5.61
C LYS A 13 -7.33 14.65 -5.69
N ILE A 14 -7.16 14.14 -6.91
CA ILE A 14 -6.86 12.73 -7.16
C ILE A 14 -5.35 12.60 -7.30
N TYR A 15 -4.69 12.00 -6.31
CA TYR A 15 -3.28 11.68 -6.39
C TYR A 15 -3.10 10.32 -7.08
N VAL A 16 -2.11 10.23 -7.96
CA VAL A 16 -1.74 9.01 -8.67
C VAL A 16 -0.25 8.75 -8.53
N ILE A 17 0.11 7.48 -8.39
CA ILE A 17 1.49 7.03 -8.24
C ILE A 17 1.83 6.19 -9.45
N ASP A 18 2.93 6.55 -10.10
CA ASP A 18 3.45 5.78 -11.21
C ASP A 18 4.45 4.71 -10.78
N LEU A 19 4.80 3.82 -11.71
CA LEU A 19 5.74 2.70 -11.52
C LEU A 19 7.11 3.08 -10.91
N TRP A 20 7.47 4.36 -10.95
CA TRP A 20 8.71 4.91 -10.42
C TRP A 20 8.51 5.64 -9.08
N ASN A 21 7.37 5.44 -8.41
CA ASN A 21 6.95 6.15 -7.22
C ASN A 21 6.90 7.68 -7.38
N ARG A 22 6.65 8.15 -8.60
CA ARG A 22 6.41 9.58 -8.83
C ARG A 22 4.94 9.87 -8.61
N THR A 23 4.70 10.88 -7.79
CA THR A 23 3.37 11.34 -7.45
C THR A 23 2.93 12.45 -8.41
N PHE A 24 1.74 12.31 -8.97
CA PHE A 24 1.05 13.35 -9.72
C PHE A 24 -0.32 13.56 -9.09
N PHE A 25 -0.94 14.70 -9.34
CA PHE A 25 -2.32 14.92 -8.90
C PHE A 25 -3.14 15.60 -9.98
N TYR A 26 -4.44 15.32 -9.97
CA TYR A 26 -5.43 16.04 -10.75
C TYR A 26 -6.34 16.81 -9.79
N SER A 27 -6.38 18.14 -9.90
CA SER A 27 -7.34 18.97 -9.17
C SER A 27 -8.68 18.96 -9.92
N LEU A 28 -9.73 18.54 -9.24
CA LEU A 28 -11.08 18.47 -9.80
C LEU A 28 -11.65 19.89 -10.01
N SER A 29 -11.45 20.80 -9.06
CA SER A 29 -11.90 22.20 -9.17
C SER A 29 -11.22 22.99 -10.28
N GLN A 30 -9.92 22.74 -10.52
CA GLN A 30 -9.15 23.47 -11.52
C GLN A 30 -9.08 22.76 -12.87
N CYS A 31 -9.53 21.50 -12.94
CA CYS A 31 -9.39 20.61 -14.09
C CYS A 31 -7.95 20.54 -14.63
N LYS A 32 -6.96 20.47 -13.75
CA LYS A 32 -5.54 20.55 -14.09
C LYS A 32 -4.72 19.46 -13.41
N TRP A 33 -3.70 18.99 -14.14
CA TRP A 33 -2.67 18.12 -13.61
C TRP A 33 -1.55 18.94 -12.96
N GLY A 34 -1.09 18.46 -11.81
CA GLY A 34 0.10 18.92 -11.11
C GLY A 34 1.01 17.75 -10.77
N ARG A 35 2.17 18.07 -10.18
CA ARG A 35 3.13 17.09 -9.68
C ARG A 35 3.18 17.20 -8.15
N GLY A 36 3.04 16.08 -7.46
CA GLY A 36 3.18 16.02 -6.00
C GLY A 36 4.64 15.96 -5.58
N SER A 37 4.89 16.04 -4.27
CA SER A 37 6.23 15.88 -3.69
C SER A 37 6.86 14.56 -4.16
N PRO A 38 8.15 14.55 -4.54
CA PRO A 38 8.84 13.30 -4.82
C PRO A 38 8.90 12.46 -3.55
N ALA A 39 8.76 11.13 -3.66
CA ALA A 39 9.10 10.25 -2.54
C ALA A 39 10.59 10.44 -2.23
N ARG A 40 10.95 10.64 -0.96
CA ARG A 40 12.35 10.63 -0.52
C ARG A 40 12.88 9.21 -0.78
N LEU A 41 13.76 9.09 -1.78
CA LEU A 41 14.38 7.84 -2.19
C LEU A 41 15.53 7.50 -1.21
N GLU A 42 15.25 7.47 0.10
CA GLU A 42 16.29 7.14 1.08
C GLU A 42 16.67 5.64 0.99
N SER A 43 15.81 4.79 0.42
CA SER A 43 16.16 3.43 -0.01
C SER A 43 15.21 2.89 -1.09
N PRO A 44 15.71 2.19 -2.13
CA PRO A 44 14.89 1.41 -3.08
C PRO A 44 13.97 0.37 -2.43
N SER A 45 14.23 -0.01 -1.17
CA SER A 45 13.40 -0.96 -0.41
C SER A 45 12.07 -0.37 0.06
N MET A 46 11.92 0.96 0.09
CA MET A 46 10.68 1.62 0.50
C MET A 46 9.77 1.89 -0.69
N ASN A 47 9.46 0.84 -1.45
CA ASN A 47 8.50 0.92 -2.54
C ASN A 47 7.09 0.98 -1.93
N ARG A 48 6.61 2.21 -1.68
CA ARG A 48 5.40 2.51 -0.92
C ARG A 48 4.17 2.39 -1.82
N ARG A 49 3.28 1.44 -1.53
CA ARG A 49 2.08 1.17 -2.37
C ARG A 49 0.79 1.19 -1.57
N ASP A 50 -0.30 1.00 -2.31
CA ASP A 50 -1.66 0.86 -1.82
C ASP A 50 -2.01 1.94 -0.80
N TRP A 51 -1.91 3.19 -1.26
CA TRP A 51 -2.25 4.32 -0.42
C TRP A 51 -3.72 4.30 -0.06
N CYS A 52 -4.00 4.48 1.22
CA CYS A 52 -5.35 4.81 1.67
C CYS A 52 -5.30 6.00 2.60
N VAL A 53 -6.43 6.69 2.71
CA VAL A 53 -6.59 7.80 3.63
C VAL A 53 -7.66 7.40 4.64
N VAL A 54 -7.32 7.51 5.91
CA VAL A 54 -8.21 7.26 7.05
C VAL A 54 -8.01 8.39 8.03
N ASP A 55 -9.09 9.03 8.48
CA ASP A 55 -9.06 10.16 9.42
C ASP A 55 -8.05 11.25 9.06
N ASN A 56 -7.99 11.61 7.77
CA ASN A 56 -7.07 12.60 7.20
C ASN A 56 -5.58 12.26 7.40
N VAL A 57 -5.23 10.98 7.50
CA VAL A 57 -3.85 10.49 7.52
C VAL A 57 -3.65 9.57 6.32
N LEU A 58 -2.54 9.75 5.61
CA LEU A 58 -2.16 8.89 4.49
C LEU A 58 -1.38 7.69 5.01
N TYR A 59 -1.83 6.48 4.67
CA TYR A 59 -1.18 5.23 5.00
C TYR A 59 -0.66 4.52 3.75
N SER A 60 0.40 3.74 3.91
CA SER A 60 0.96 2.90 2.86
C SER A 60 1.63 1.66 3.45
N VAL A 61 1.56 0.54 2.74
CA VAL A 61 2.33 -0.66 3.07
C VAL A 61 3.61 -0.69 2.23
N GLY A 62 4.74 -0.93 2.90
CA GLY A 62 6.04 -1.10 2.28
C GLY A 62 6.29 -2.54 1.82
N ASN A 63 7.25 -2.71 0.91
CA ASN A 63 7.72 -4.04 0.49
C ASN A 63 8.38 -4.84 1.65
N ASP A 64 8.76 -4.17 2.74
CA ASP A 64 9.29 -4.76 3.98
C ASP A 64 8.20 -5.20 4.96
N GLY A 65 6.93 -5.14 4.54
CA GLY A 65 5.78 -5.52 5.35
C GLY A 65 5.43 -4.53 6.45
N CYS A 66 6.12 -3.38 6.55
CA CYS A 66 5.77 -2.34 7.50
C CYS A 66 4.64 -1.45 6.95
N ILE A 67 3.81 -0.94 7.85
CA ILE A 67 2.86 0.13 7.53
C ILE A 67 3.52 1.46 7.86
N TYR A 68 3.41 2.41 6.95
CA TYR A 68 3.87 3.77 7.10
C TYR A 68 2.70 4.73 7.07
N TRP A 69 2.87 5.87 7.74
CA TRP A 69 1.93 6.97 7.69
C TRP A 69 2.65 8.29 7.40
N CYS A 70 1.94 9.23 6.79
CA CYS A 70 2.35 10.62 6.70
C CYS A 70 1.14 11.55 6.68
N GLU A 71 1.37 12.82 6.97
CA GLU A 71 0.34 13.84 6.90
C GLU A 71 0.05 14.20 5.43
N PRO A 72 -1.22 14.32 5.00
CA PRO A 72 -1.56 14.58 3.60
C PRO A 72 -0.96 15.88 3.04
N HIS A 73 -0.81 16.92 3.86
CA HIS A 73 -0.21 18.19 3.43
C HIS A 73 1.25 18.05 2.95
N GLU A 74 1.94 16.95 3.28
CA GLU A 74 3.28 16.67 2.78
C GLU A 74 3.32 16.33 1.29
N LEU A 75 2.17 15.95 0.69
CA LEU A 75 2.03 15.71 -0.74
C LEU A 75 2.17 16.99 -1.58
N ASP A 76 1.88 18.15 -1.00
CA ASP A 76 1.88 19.46 -1.66
C ASP A 76 3.15 20.28 -1.40
N ARG A 77 4.14 19.72 -0.67
CA ARG A 77 5.39 20.41 -0.37
C ARG A 77 6.22 20.69 -1.64
N CYS A 78 7.05 21.73 -1.57
CA CYS A 78 7.92 22.15 -2.66
C CYS A 78 8.80 21.00 -3.19
N ALA A 79 8.96 20.98 -4.52
CA ALA A 79 9.81 20.02 -5.20
C ALA A 79 11.22 19.97 -4.58
N GLY A 80 11.62 18.80 -4.07
CA GLY A 80 12.93 18.56 -3.45
C GLY A 80 12.87 18.17 -1.98
N VAL A 81 11.78 18.47 -1.27
CA VAL A 81 11.55 17.96 0.09
C VAL A 81 10.62 16.75 -0.01
N GLY A 82 11.16 15.55 0.15
CA GLY A 82 10.33 14.34 0.14
C GLY A 82 9.43 14.24 1.37
N MET A 83 8.37 13.44 1.24
CA MET A 83 7.42 13.17 2.33
C MET A 83 8.12 12.49 3.51
N ASN A 84 7.75 12.89 4.73
CA ASN A 84 8.24 12.36 5.98
C ASN A 84 7.35 11.20 6.44
N TRP A 85 7.54 10.07 5.78
CA TRP A 85 6.87 8.84 6.17
C TRP A 85 7.46 8.26 7.44
N THR A 86 6.61 8.00 8.41
CA THR A 86 6.99 7.39 9.68
C THR A 86 6.46 5.98 9.75
N GLU A 87 7.29 5.02 10.18
CA GLU A 87 6.84 3.66 10.44
C GLU A 87 5.82 3.67 11.56
N LEU A 88 4.72 2.95 11.36
CA LEU A 88 3.73 2.73 12.38
C LEU A 88 4.26 1.74 13.41
N LEU A 89 4.34 2.17 14.67
CA LEU A 89 4.76 1.32 15.77
C LEU A 89 3.59 0.46 16.26
N SER A 90 3.72 -0.86 16.13
CA SER A 90 2.73 -1.80 16.66
C SER A 90 3.37 -3.16 16.95
N HIS A 91 3.18 -3.69 18.16
CA HIS A 91 3.72 -4.99 18.55
C HIS A 91 3.15 -6.15 17.72
N PRO A 92 1.82 -6.20 17.43
CA PRO A 92 1.25 -7.13 16.45
C PRO A 92 1.86 -7.01 15.04
N MET A 93 2.22 -5.79 14.60
CA MET A 93 2.77 -5.58 13.25
C MET A 93 4.08 -6.34 13.04
N LYS A 94 4.95 -6.40 14.04
CA LYS A 94 6.20 -7.18 13.94
C LYS A 94 5.95 -8.67 13.66
N ARG A 95 4.83 -9.23 14.14
CA ARG A 95 4.46 -10.63 13.88
C ARG A 95 3.91 -10.82 12.47
N LEU A 96 3.23 -9.80 11.93
CA LEU A 96 2.66 -9.83 10.59
C LEU A 96 3.68 -9.47 9.52
N GLN A 97 4.75 -8.74 9.86
CA GLN A 97 5.74 -8.22 8.93
C GLN A 97 6.26 -9.27 7.95
N ASP A 98 6.70 -10.45 8.43
CA ASP A 98 7.19 -11.53 7.56
C ASP A 98 6.09 -12.07 6.63
N LYS A 99 4.84 -12.16 7.14
CA LYS A 99 3.68 -12.57 6.34
C LYS A 99 3.34 -11.55 5.25
N LEU A 100 3.33 -10.26 5.60
CA LEU A 100 3.07 -9.17 4.66
C LEU A 100 4.17 -9.07 3.59
N THR A 101 5.43 -9.27 3.97
CA THR A 101 6.59 -9.27 3.06
C THR A 101 6.53 -10.44 2.06
N ARG A 102 6.12 -11.63 2.52
CA ARG A 102 6.01 -12.83 1.68
C ARG A 102 4.73 -12.87 0.85
N SER A 103 3.76 -12.04 1.19
CA SER A 103 2.48 -11.98 0.50
C SER A 103 2.63 -11.66 -0.99
N ARG A 104 1.68 -12.17 -1.78
CA ARG A 104 1.50 -11.89 -3.21
C ARG A 104 0.04 -11.56 -3.53
N VAL A 105 -0.70 -10.99 -2.58
CA VAL A 105 -2.14 -10.73 -2.78
C VAL A 105 -2.38 -9.52 -3.70
N ALA A 106 -1.44 -8.57 -3.74
CA ALA A 106 -1.40 -7.49 -4.71
C ALA A 106 -0.61 -7.94 -5.95
N HIS A 107 -1.24 -7.96 -7.14
CA HIS A 107 -0.60 -8.37 -8.39
C HIS A 107 -0.70 -7.29 -9.46
N PHE A 108 0.43 -6.96 -10.10
CA PHE A 108 0.54 -6.03 -11.24
C PHE A 108 0.66 -6.78 -12.59
N GLY A 109 -0.09 -7.87 -12.74
CA GLY A 109 -0.07 -8.69 -13.95
C GLY A 109 -0.56 -7.96 -15.22
N GLY A 110 -0.38 -8.60 -16.37
CA GLY A 110 -0.91 -8.10 -17.65
C GLY A 110 -0.05 -7.00 -18.29
N LYS A 111 -0.66 -5.87 -18.64
CA LYS A 111 0.02 -4.79 -19.38
C LYS A 111 1.19 -4.18 -18.60
N MET A 112 1.10 -4.13 -17.26
CA MET A 112 2.17 -3.58 -16.43
C MET A 112 3.42 -4.46 -16.42
N ALA A 113 3.26 -5.77 -16.19
CA ALA A 113 4.35 -6.74 -16.28
C ALA A 113 5.06 -6.68 -17.65
N ARG A 114 4.30 -6.64 -18.76
CA ARG A 114 4.88 -6.56 -20.12
C ARG A 114 5.66 -5.26 -20.37
N VAL A 115 5.17 -4.12 -19.86
CA VAL A 115 5.88 -2.84 -20.00
C VAL A 115 7.13 -2.83 -19.13
N TRP A 116 7.06 -3.40 -17.93
CA TRP A 116 8.23 -3.57 -17.06
C TRP A 116 9.31 -4.38 -17.78
N GLU A 117 9.01 -5.62 -18.19
CA GLU A 117 9.92 -6.51 -18.93
C GLU A 117 10.55 -5.83 -20.15
N LYS A 118 9.76 -5.07 -20.92
CA LYS A 118 10.25 -4.34 -22.10
C LYS A 118 11.18 -3.17 -21.75
N THR A 119 10.93 -2.50 -20.62
CA THR A 119 11.68 -1.31 -20.19
C THR A 119 12.97 -1.69 -19.47
N THR A 120 12.95 -2.82 -18.74
CA THR A 120 14.03 -3.24 -17.84
C THR A 120 14.81 -4.43 -18.38
N ARG A 121 15.02 -4.52 -19.72
CA ARG A 121 15.62 -5.63 -20.52
C ARG A 121 16.74 -6.49 -19.90
N ASN A 122 17.37 -6.05 -18.80
CA ASN A 122 18.48 -6.70 -18.07
C ASN A 122 18.19 -7.09 -16.61
N PHE A 123 16.96 -6.94 -16.10
CA PHE A 123 16.63 -7.37 -14.73
C PHE A 123 16.19 -8.83 -14.71
N THR A 124 16.84 -9.64 -13.88
CA THR A 124 16.52 -11.07 -13.63
C THR A 124 15.27 -11.28 -12.77
N LYS A 125 14.64 -10.21 -12.27
CA LYS A 125 13.48 -10.23 -11.38
C LYS A 125 12.21 -9.83 -12.12
N CYS A 126 11.15 -10.62 -11.98
CA CYS A 126 9.84 -10.30 -12.54
C CYS A 126 9.21 -9.12 -11.79
N LEU A 127 8.23 -8.44 -12.40
CA LEU A 127 7.54 -7.32 -11.73
C LEU A 127 6.93 -7.74 -10.39
N GLU A 128 6.47 -8.98 -10.29
CA GLU A 128 5.90 -9.56 -9.05
C GLU A 128 6.97 -9.80 -7.96
N ASP A 129 8.25 -9.90 -8.33
CA ASP A 129 9.37 -10.02 -7.39
C ASP A 129 9.88 -8.65 -6.91
N ILE A 130 9.59 -7.60 -7.67
CA ILE A 130 9.97 -6.21 -7.37
C ILE A 130 8.82 -5.47 -6.70
N LEU A 131 7.60 -5.85 -7.08
CA LEU A 131 6.34 -5.37 -6.54
C LEU A 131 5.52 -6.46 -5.82
N PRO A 132 6.11 -7.32 -4.96
CA PRO A 132 5.33 -8.19 -4.10
C PRO A 132 4.58 -7.33 -3.06
N GLY A 133 3.53 -7.87 -2.47
CA GLY A 133 2.97 -7.22 -1.31
C GLY A 133 1.63 -7.72 -0.80
N ALA A 134 1.43 -7.42 0.48
CA ALA A 134 0.12 -7.22 1.05
C ALA A 134 -0.60 -6.05 0.36
N LYS A 135 -1.92 -6.01 0.49
CA LYS A 135 -2.74 -4.88 0.04
C LYS A 135 -3.23 -4.10 1.25
N LEU A 136 -3.23 -2.78 1.16
CA LEU A 136 -3.73 -1.89 2.20
C LEU A 136 -4.98 -1.14 1.71
N ALA A 137 -5.95 -0.94 2.61
CA ALA A 137 -7.18 -0.22 2.35
C ALA A 137 -7.73 0.44 3.61
N GLY A 138 -8.59 1.44 3.45
CA GLY A 138 -9.35 2.02 4.57
C GLY A 138 -10.65 1.25 4.83
N SER A 139 -11.08 1.23 6.09
CA SER A 139 -12.39 0.73 6.53
C SER A 139 -12.89 1.60 7.69
N GLY A 140 -13.82 2.51 7.41
CA GLY A 140 -14.25 3.51 8.40
C GLY A 140 -13.06 4.31 8.95
N HIS A 141 -12.84 4.22 10.26
CA HIS A 141 -11.73 4.87 11.00
C HIS A 141 -10.48 3.98 11.14
N ASN A 142 -10.46 2.82 10.48
CA ASN A 142 -9.41 1.84 10.58
C ASN A 142 -8.74 1.59 9.23
N VAL A 143 -7.55 1.01 9.26
CA VAL A 143 -6.87 0.48 8.08
C VAL A 143 -6.91 -1.04 8.11
N VAL A 144 -7.20 -1.64 6.98
CA VAL A 144 -7.21 -3.08 6.79
C VAL A 144 -6.07 -3.46 5.87
N VAL A 145 -5.28 -4.43 6.30
CA VAL A 145 -4.26 -5.07 5.46
C VAL A 145 -4.68 -6.48 5.09
N PHE A 146 -4.44 -6.84 3.84
CA PHE A 146 -4.73 -8.14 3.28
C PHE A 146 -3.43 -8.82 2.91
N TRP A 147 -3.29 -10.11 3.22
CA TRP A 147 -2.16 -10.90 2.78
C TRP A 147 -2.56 -12.31 2.41
N LYS A 148 -1.64 -12.97 1.74
CA LYS A 148 -1.76 -14.35 1.31
C LYS A 148 -0.79 -15.20 2.11
N GLU A 149 -1.27 -16.29 2.69
CA GLU A 149 -0.48 -17.17 3.57
C GLU A 149 -0.69 -18.64 3.18
N LEU A 150 0.40 -19.39 3.14
CA LEU A 150 0.37 -20.84 2.94
C LEU A 150 -0.01 -21.52 4.26
N VAL A 151 -1.08 -22.30 4.23
CA VAL A 151 -1.61 -23.03 5.38
C VAL A 151 -1.06 -24.48 5.36
N PRO A 152 -0.81 -25.13 6.52
CA PRO A 152 -0.11 -26.42 6.62
C PRO A 152 -0.66 -27.58 5.76
N GLU A 153 -1.90 -27.50 5.28
CA GLU A 153 -2.53 -28.53 4.43
C GLU A 153 -2.31 -28.33 2.93
N LYS A 154 -1.34 -27.49 2.53
CA LYS A 154 -1.22 -27.00 1.15
C LYS A 154 -2.55 -26.38 0.72
N SER A 155 -3.07 -25.45 1.49
CA SER A 155 -4.12 -24.55 1.03
C SER A 155 -3.59 -23.12 1.17
N VAL A 156 -4.16 -22.21 0.40
CA VAL A 156 -3.72 -20.83 0.39
C VAL A 156 -4.82 -19.95 0.95
N GLY A 157 -4.56 -19.32 2.08
CA GLY A 157 -5.50 -18.42 2.74
C GLY A 157 -5.27 -16.98 2.30
N ILE A 158 -6.33 -16.26 1.95
CA ILE A 158 -6.35 -14.80 1.99
C ILE A 158 -6.81 -14.40 3.38
N TRP A 159 -5.98 -13.65 4.07
CA TRP A 159 -6.20 -13.14 5.42
C TRP A 159 -6.35 -11.63 5.39
N CYS A 160 -7.02 -11.09 6.40
CA CYS A 160 -6.96 -9.67 6.72
C CYS A 160 -6.70 -9.43 8.21
N ALA A 161 -6.20 -8.23 8.48
CA ALA A 161 -6.09 -7.68 9.81
C ALA A 161 -6.52 -6.22 9.77
N GLU A 162 -7.35 -5.83 10.72
CA GLU A 162 -7.82 -4.48 10.90
C GLU A 162 -7.08 -3.81 12.04
N PHE A 163 -6.64 -2.57 11.78
CA PHE A 163 -5.90 -1.76 12.73
C PHE A 163 -6.61 -0.45 12.97
N SER A 164 -6.83 -0.12 14.25
CA SER A 164 -7.13 1.24 14.67
C SER A 164 -5.84 1.96 15.02
N PHE A 165 -5.86 3.29 14.91
CA PHE A 165 -4.70 4.12 15.21
C PHE A 165 -5.03 5.11 16.30
N LYS A 166 -4.10 5.24 17.24
CA LYS A 166 -4.16 6.29 18.25
C LYS A 166 -2.92 7.16 18.13
N GLY A 167 -3.13 8.43 17.79
CA GLY A 167 -2.09 9.44 17.82
C GLY A 167 -1.65 9.69 19.26
N CYS A 168 -0.34 9.64 19.52
CA CYS A 168 0.22 10.08 20.79
C CYS A 168 0.73 11.51 20.63
N ASN A 169 -0.17 12.49 20.86
CA ASN A 169 0.08 13.92 20.67
C ASN A 169 1.31 14.44 21.43
N LYS A 170 1.74 13.75 22.50
CA LYS A 170 2.90 14.14 23.32
C LYS A 170 4.25 13.82 22.69
N TRP A 171 4.30 12.86 21.75
CA TRP A 171 5.56 12.33 21.23
C TRP A 171 5.63 12.25 19.70
N GLY A 172 4.56 12.64 18.99
CA GLY A 172 4.53 12.60 17.53
C GLY A 172 4.56 11.19 16.93
N PHE A 173 4.29 10.16 17.74
CA PHE A 173 4.22 8.77 17.28
C PHE A 173 2.77 8.33 17.12
N MET A 174 2.54 7.47 16.14
CA MET A 174 1.28 6.78 15.93
C MET A 174 1.41 5.33 16.36
N PHE A 175 0.49 4.87 17.21
CA PHE A 175 0.42 3.49 17.65
C PHE A 175 -0.73 2.77 16.97
N GLY A 176 -0.45 1.62 16.37
CA GLY A 176 -1.46 0.74 15.77
C GLY A 176 -1.92 -0.33 16.75
N LEU A 177 -3.22 -0.41 16.99
CA LEU A 177 -3.87 -1.48 17.75
C LEU A 177 -4.50 -2.47 16.76
N LEU A 178 -4.26 -3.76 16.97
CA LEU A 178 -4.89 -4.81 16.18
C LEU A 178 -6.31 -5.04 16.72
N GLU A 179 -7.32 -4.70 15.93
CA GLU A 179 -8.74 -4.87 16.28
C GLU A 179 -9.20 -6.30 15.98
N CYS A 180 -8.87 -6.80 14.79
CA CYS A 180 -9.17 -8.18 14.41
C CYS A 180 -8.15 -8.72 13.40
N SER A 181 -8.09 -10.04 13.29
CA SER A 181 -7.29 -10.74 12.28
C SER A 181 -7.96 -12.06 11.92
N ASN A 182 -8.40 -12.22 10.68
CA ASN A 182 -9.21 -13.35 10.25
C ASN A 182 -8.82 -13.85 8.86
N ALA A 183 -9.02 -15.14 8.62
CA ALA A 183 -9.01 -15.69 7.26
C ALA A 183 -10.32 -15.31 6.56
N ILE A 184 -10.22 -14.72 5.37
CA ILE A 184 -11.37 -14.33 4.55
C ILE A 184 -11.77 -15.48 3.62
N LEU A 185 -10.76 -16.14 3.04
CA LEU A 185 -10.96 -17.16 2.03
C LEU A 185 -9.84 -18.17 2.08
N THR A 186 -10.20 -19.45 2.06
CA THR A 186 -9.25 -20.55 1.87
C THR A 186 -9.41 -21.08 0.46
N LEU A 187 -8.30 -21.17 -0.26
CA LEU A 187 -8.24 -21.58 -1.66
C LEU A 187 -7.42 -22.87 -1.80
N ASP A 188 -7.81 -23.66 -2.80
CA ASP A 188 -6.94 -24.72 -3.33
C ASP A 188 -5.69 -24.06 -3.98
N PRO A 189 -4.46 -24.56 -3.74
CA PRO A 189 -3.24 -24.03 -4.37
C PRO A 189 -3.23 -24.06 -5.89
N ILE A 190 -4.09 -24.85 -6.53
CA ILE A 190 -4.22 -24.84 -7.98
C ILE A 190 -4.90 -23.53 -8.44
N LEU A 191 -5.72 -22.93 -7.57
CA LEU A 191 -6.43 -21.66 -7.78
C LEU A 191 -5.65 -20.44 -7.23
N ASP A 192 -4.34 -20.58 -7.02
CA ASP A 192 -3.44 -19.60 -6.37
C ASP A 192 -3.32 -18.22 -7.05
N ARG A 193 -4.19 -17.91 -8.02
CA ARG A 193 -4.22 -16.64 -8.74
C ARG A 193 -5.24 -15.64 -8.22
N ALA A 194 -5.85 -15.89 -7.05
CA ALA A 194 -6.82 -14.98 -6.45
C ALA A 194 -6.17 -13.65 -6.01
N LYS A 195 -6.93 -12.56 -6.15
CA LYS A 195 -6.47 -11.17 -5.96
C LYS A 195 -7.53 -10.35 -5.27
N VAL A 196 -7.10 -9.40 -4.43
CA VAL A 196 -8.01 -8.38 -3.87
C VAL A 196 -7.97 -7.14 -4.77
N LEU A 197 -9.04 -6.90 -5.52
CA LEU A 197 -9.11 -5.79 -6.50
C LEU A 197 -9.59 -4.48 -5.88
N TYR A 198 -10.61 -4.54 -5.02
CA TYR A 198 -11.12 -3.40 -4.26
C TYR A 198 -11.70 -3.90 -2.94
N THR A 199 -11.96 -2.96 -2.04
CA THR A 199 -12.60 -3.17 -0.74
C THR A 199 -13.66 -2.10 -0.57
N ILE A 200 -14.78 -2.47 0.03
CA ILE A 200 -15.87 -1.55 0.32
C ILE A 200 -16.39 -1.86 1.72
N SER A 201 -16.50 -0.83 2.56
CA SER A 201 -17.22 -0.93 3.82
C SER A 201 -18.70 -0.81 3.52
N VAL A 202 -19.50 -1.73 4.04
CA VAL A 202 -20.96 -1.72 3.92
C VAL A 202 -21.54 -1.64 5.33
N ASP A 203 -22.46 -0.72 5.54
CA ASP A 203 -23.28 -0.69 6.76
C ASP A 203 -24.32 -1.82 6.63
N VAL A 204 -24.35 -2.74 7.60
CA VAL A 204 -25.29 -3.87 7.66
C VAL A 204 -26.27 -3.67 8.81
#